data_AF-A0A396ZU43-F1
#
_entry.id   AF-A0A396ZU43-F1
#
_cell.length_a   1.000
_cell.length_b   1.000
_cell.length_c   1.000
_cell.angle_alpha   90.00
_cell.angle_beta   90.00
_cell.angle_gamma   90.00
#
_symmetry.space_group_name_H-M   'P 1'
#
loop_
_entity.id
_entity.type
_entity.pdbx_description
1 polymer ?
#
loop_
_entity_poly.entity_id
_entity_poly.type
_entity_poly.pdbx_seq_one_letter_code
_entity_poly.pdbx_strand_id
1 'polypeptide(L)'
;MKFALLSAATIAFASSEHDGKRLIRISADHSEWMTDAQVADLTLRDIGFLDDTDGDWTRLVNGAIAKIQTADLKRSLESFVNKFANRLYNSTEGAQSCGWIYDQVVELAATVVTNPNVKVTVRQFTHPWGQYSVIARVEPTTTVKDDIVILSAHQDSINSKDRRDPVKRNIAPGADDDGSGTVTILESLKYLLATPEWTPIRPVEFHWYAAE
;
A
#
# COMPACT_ATOMS: atom_id res chain seq x y z
N MET A 1 43.79 -22.64 36.79
CA MET A 1 42.60 -23.19 36.11
C MET A 1 42.13 -22.18 35.06
N LYS A 2 42.38 -22.45 33.78
CA LYS A 2 41.87 -21.67 32.64
C LYS A 2 40.91 -22.60 31.89
N PHE A 3 39.62 -22.28 31.87
CA PHE A 3 38.65 -22.94 31.00
C PHE A 3 38.61 -22.19 29.68
N ALA A 4 39.03 -22.85 28.60
CA ALA A 4 38.72 -22.43 27.24
C ALA A 4 37.46 -23.18 26.81
N LEU A 5 36.35 -22.47 26.64
CA LEU A 5 35.20 -23.01 25.91
C LEU A 5 35.49 -22.89 24.41
N LEU A 6 35.71 -24.02 23.76
CA LEU A 6 35.53 -24.14 22.32
C LEU A 6 34.02 -24.17 22.04
N SER A 7 33.46 -23.07 21.53
CA SER A 7 32.14 -23.13 20.91
C SER A 7 32.30 -23.77 19.54
N ALA A 8 31.85 -25.03 19.40
CA ALA A 8 31.69 -25.64 18.09
C ALA A 8 30.61 -24.86 17.35
N ALA A 9 31.00 -24.15 16.29
CA ALA A 9 30.07 -23.61 15.32
C ALA A 9 29.39 -24.81 14.62
N THR A 10 28.13 -25.02 14.93
CA THR A 10 27.24 -25.87 14.13
C THR A 10 27.04 -25.19 12.79
N ILE A 11 27.85 -25.57 11.81
CA ILE A 11 27.54 -25.32 10.39
C ILE A 11 26.30 -26.15 10.09
N ALA A 12 25.15 -25.48 9.98
CA ALA A 12 23.94 -26.08 9.47
C ALA A 12 24.18 -26.45 8.00
N PHE A 13 24.36 -27.73 7.72
CA PHE A 13 24.27 -28.25 6.36
C PHE A 13 22.81 -28.09 5.91
N ALA A 14 22.59 -27.31 4.85
CA ALA A 14 21.30 -27.26 4.17
C ALA A 14 20.91 -28.70 3.75
N SER A 15 19.71 -29.15 4.12
CA SER A 15 19.23 -30.48 3.76
C SER A 15 19.09 -30.61 2.24
N SER A 16 19.60 -31.69 1.67
CA SER A 16 19.59 -32.01 0.23
C SER A 16 18.21 -32.28 -0.38
N GLU A 17 17.12 -32.15 0.37
CA GLU A 17 15.77 -32.54 -0.09
C GLU A 17 15.15 -31.59 -1.13
N HIS A 18 15.69 -30.38 -1.27
CA HIS A 18 15.12 -29.33 -2.14
C HIS A 18 16.13 -28.75 -3.13
N ASP A 19 17.24 -29.46 -3.38
CA ASP A 19 18.25 -29.03 -4.34
C ASP A 19 17.63 -28.85 -5.74
N GLY A 20 17.85 -27.68 -6.33
CA GLY A 20 17.26 -27.29 -7.62
C GLY A 20 15.75 -27.01 -7.63
N LYS A 21 15.10 -26.85 -6.47
CA LYS A 21 13.68 -26.49 -6.35
C LYS A 21 13.48 -25.13 -5.70
N ARG A 22 12.31 -24.54 -5.97
CA ARG A 22 11.84 -23.27 -5.40
C ARG A 22 10.58 -23.52 -4.58
N LEU A 23 10.46 -22.86 -3.43
CA LEU A 23 9.26 -22.94 -2.61
C LEU A 23 8.21 -21.98 -3.19
N ILE A 24 7.21 -22.55 -3.86
CA ILE A 24 6.18 -21.79 -4.56
C ILE A 24 4.88 -21.84 -3.78
N ARG A 25 4.35 -20.66 -3.44
CA ARG A 25 3.05 -20.50 -2.80
C ARG A 25 2.00 -20.16 -3.85
N ILE A 26 0.98 -21.01 -3.95
CA ILE A 26 -0.10 -20.95 -4.95
C ILE A 26 -1.38 -20.37 -4.33
N SER A 27 -1.54 -20.49 -3.00
CA SER A 27 -2.64 -19.88 -2.24
C SER A 27 -2.18 -19.40 -0.86
N ALA A 28 -3.08 -18.77 -0.11
CA ALA A 28 -2.82 -18.33 1.26
C ALA A 28 -2.45 -19.48 2.22
N ASP A 29 -2.75 -20.72 1.89
CA ASP A 29 -2.56 -21.90 2.75
C ASP A 29 -1.81 -23.04 2.06
N HIS A 30 -1.34 -22.85 0.82
CA HIS A 30 -0.68 -23.88 0.02
C HIS A 30 0.65 -23.41 -0.55
N SER A 31 1.73 -24.08 -0.14
CA SER A 31 3.06 -23.94 -0.71
C SER A 31 3.65 -25.32 -1.05
N GLU A 32 4.37 -25.41 -2.16
CA GLU A 32 5.01 -26.63 -2.64
C GLU A 32 6.42 -26.34 -3.17
N TRP A 33 7.38 -27.23 -2.90
CA TRP A 33 8.70 -27.19 -3.52
C TRP A 33 8.61 -27.68 -4.97
N MET A 34 8.74 -26.76 -5.92
CA MET A 34 8.59 -26.98 -7.35
C MET A 34 9.92 -26.85 -8.10
N THR A 35 10.11 -27.68 -9.12
CA THR A 35 11.18 -27.52 -10.11
C THR A 35 10.88 -26.37 -11.06
N ASP A 36 11.89 -25.84 -11.76
CA ASP A 36 11.69 -24.77 -12.74
C ASP A 36 10.70 -25.12 -13.86
N ALA A 37 10.64 -26.38 -14.28
CA ALA A 37 9.66 -26.85 -15.24
C ALA A 37 8.21 -26.78 -14.69
N GLN A 38 8.01 -27.10 -13.41
CA GLN A 38 6.70 -26.98 -12.77
C GLN A 38 6.28 -25.52 -12.60
N VAL A 39 7.22 -24.63 -12.24
CA VAL A 39 6.93 -23.19 -12.17
C VAL A 39 6.62 -22.60 -13.55
N ALA A 40 7.31 -23.07 -14.60
CA ALA A 40 7.00 -22.70 -15.96
C ALA A 40 5.59 -23.17 -16.39
N ASP A 41 5.15 -24.37 -15.97
CA ASP A 41 3.78 -24.85 -16.20
C ASP A 41 2.73 -23.93 -15.54
N LEU A 42 2.99 -23.46 -14.31
CA LEU A 42 2.10 -22.48 -13.66
C LEU A 42 1.96 -21.21 -14.50
N THR A 43 3.07 -20.69 -15.01
CA THR A 43 3.08 -19.48 -15.86
C THR A 43 2.33 -19.72 -17.18
N LEU A 44 2.55 -20.88 -17.83
CA LEU A 44 1.85 -21.26 -19.07
C LEU A 44 0.34 -21.40 -18.90
N ARG A 45 -0.10 -21.75 -17.69
CA ARG A 45 -1.50 -21.92 -17.31
C ARG A 45 -2.13 -20.67 -16.70
N ASP A 46 -1.39 -19.55 -16.69
CA ASP A 46 -1.82 -18.28 -16.09
C ASP A 46 -2.22 -18.43 -14.61
N ILE A 47 -1.52 -19.31 -13.88
CA ILE A 47 -1.69 -19.50 -12.44
C ILE A 47 -0.72 -18.56 -11.73
N GLY A 48 -1.27 -17.57 -11.01
CA GLY A 48 -0.49 -16.70 -10.16
C GLY A 48 0.17 -17.45 -9.01
N PHE A 49 1.44 -17.15 -8.75
CA PHE A 49 2.18 -17.74 -7.65
C PHE A 49 3.16 -16.73 -7.04
N LEU A 50 3.62 -17.07 -5.85
CA LEU A 50 4.61 -16.34 -5.09
C LEU A 50 5.83 -17.23 -4.87
N ASP A 51 7.02 -16.74 -5.20
CA ASP A 51 8.27 -17.45 -4.92
C ASP A 51 8.74 -17.09 -3.51
N ASP A 52 8.52 -17.97 -2.54
CA ASP A 52 8.87 -17.79 -1.12
C ASP A 52 10.12 -18.58 -0.74
N THR A 53 10.94 -18.97 -1.72
CA THR A 53 12.17 -19.77 -1.52
C THR A 53 13.08 -19.19 -0.46
N ASP A 54 13.28 -17.86 -0.48
CA ASP A 54 14.17 -17.15 0.45
C ASP A 54 13.43 -16.52 1.64
N GLY A 55 12.12 -16.77 1.76
CA GLY A 55 11.27 -16.18 2.80
C GLY A 55 11.15 -14.65 2.73
N ASP A 56 11.56 -14.03 1.62
CA ASP A 56 11.55 -12.57 1.42
C ASP A 56 10.14 -12.00 1.57
N TRP A 57 9.13 -12.66 0.99
CA TRP A 57 7.75 -12.22 1.08
C TRP A 57 7.20 -12.30 2.50
N THR A 58 7.47 -13.40 3.19
CA THR A 58 7.07 -13.55 4.59
C THR A 58 7.72 -12.47 5.46
N ARG A 59 9.00 -12.15 5.24
CA ARG A 59 9.70 -11.05 5.93
C ARG A 59 9.10 -9.69 5.62
N LEU A 60 8.84 -9.40 4.34
CA LEU A 60 8.22 -8.15 3.88
C LEU A 60 6.82 -7.95 4.51
N VAL A 61 5.95 -8.95 4.39
CA VAL A 61 4.57 -8.87 4.88
C VAL A 61 4.54 -8.71 6.39
N ASN A 62 5.32 -9.51 7.13
CA ASN A 62 5.39 -9.39 8.58
C ASN A 62 6.03 -8.06 9.00
N GLY A 63 7.06 -7.59 8.29
CA GLY A 63 7.71 -6.31 8.53
C GLY A 63 6.76 -5.12 8.36
N ALA A 64 5.92 -5.15 7.33
CA ALA A 64 4.89 -4.15 7.10
C ALA A 64 3.77 -4.23 8.15
N ILE A 65 3.20 -5.42 8.39
CA ILE A 65 2.11 -5.62 9.36
C ILE A 65 2.52 -5.22 10.77
N ALA A 66 3.75 -5.54 11.19
CA ALA A 66 4.24 -5.20 12.53
C ALA A 66 4.31 -3.68 12.79
N LYS A 67 4.36 -2.85 11.72
CA LYS A 67 4.35 -1.39 11.84
C LYS A 67 2.95 -0.81 11.94
N ILE A 68 1.91 -1.51 11.49
CA ILE A 68 0.54 -1.00 11.42
C ILE A 68 0.02 -0.67 12.82
N GLN A 69 -0.43 0.58 13.01
CA GLN A 69 -1.06 1.04 14.24
C GLN A 69 -2.49 1.50 13.95
N THR A 70 -3.49 0.89 14.61
CA THR A 70 -4.89 1.33 14.50
C THR A 70 -5.10 2.77 14.96
N ALA A 71 -4.24 3.26 15.85
CA ALA A 71 -4.24 4.65 16.30
C ALA A 71 -3.87 5.64 15.19
N ASP A 72 -3.03 5.26 14.24
CA ASP A 72 -2.67 6.11 13.10
C ASP A 72 -3.87 6.24 12.16
N LEU A 73 -4.52 5.12 11.80
CA LEU A 73 -5.75 5.15 10.98
C LEU A 73 -6.84 6.03 11.63
N LYS A 74 -7.07 5.85 12.94
CA LYS A 74 -8.07 6.65 13.66
C LYS A 74 -7.74 8.14 13.62
N ARG A 75 -6.48 8.51 13.86
CA ARG A 75 -6.03 9.91 13.86
C ARG A 75 -6.16 10.54 12.47
N SER A 76 -5.75 9.81 11.44
CA SER A 76 -5.86 10.25 10.05
C SER A 76 -7.32 10.41 9.65
N LEU A 77 -8.20 9.47 10.03
CA LEU A 77 -9.64 9.57 9.79
C LEU A 77 -10.24 10.79 10.48
N GLU A 78 -10.02 10.93 11.79
CA GLU A 78 -10.54 12.06 12.56
C GLU A 78 -10.04 13.40 12.02
N SER A 79 -8.77 13.47 11.59
CA SER A 79 -8.21 14.68 10.97
C SER A 79 -8.88 14.98 9.63
N PHE A 80 -9.10 13.97 8.80
CA PHE A 80 -9.67 14.13 7.46
C PHE A 80 -11.15 14.49 7.50
N VAL A 81 -11.96 13.84 8.33
CA VAL A 81 -13.42 13.97 8.33
C VAL A 81 -13.93 15.15 9.17
N ASN A 82 -13.14 15.64 10.14
CA ASN A 82 -13.54 16.77 10.99
C ASN A 82 -12.97 18.11 10.51
N LYS A 83 -12.00 18.11 9.58
CA LYS A 83 -11.40 19.35 9.05
C LYS A 83 -12.30 20.06 8.04
N PHE A 84 -13.20 19.32 7.38
CA PHE A 84 -14.09 19.82 6.36
C PHE A 84 -15.53 19.47 6.73
N ALA A 85 -16.49 20.37 6.52
CA ALA A 85 -17.90 20.07 6.70
C ALA A 85 -18.39 19.07 5.64
N ASN A 86 -17.85 19.13 4.42
CA ASN A 86 -18.03 18.14 3.35
C ASN A 86 -16.78 18.07 2.46
N ARG A 87 -16.74 17.07 1.58
CA ARG A 87 -15.70 16.93 0.56
C ARG A 87 -16.31 16.89 -0.84
N LEU A 88 -17.44 17.57 -1.05
CA LEU A 88 -18.18 17.54 -2.30
C LEU A 88 -17.32 18.08 -3.45
N TYR A 89 -17.22 17.33 -4.54
CA TYR A 89 -16.28 17.57 -5.64
C TYR A 89 -16.28 19.00 -6.24
N ASN A 90 -17.42 19.70 -6.18
CA ASN A 90 -17.59 21.06 -6.71
C ASN A 90 -17.67 22.15 -5.63
N SER A 91 -17.35 21.84 -4.38
CA SER A 91 -17.34 22.80 -3.28
C SER A 91 -15.93 23.32 -2.99
N THR A 92 -15.84 24.49 -2.33
CA THR A 92 -14.56 25.03 -1.85
C THR A 92 -13.85 24.05 -0.93
N GLU A 93 -14.59 23.39 -0.03
CA GLU A 93 -14.01 22.41 0.90
C GLU A 93 -13.60 21.11 0.21
N GLY A 94 -14.30 20.68 -0.84
CA GLY A 94 -13.85 19.55 -1.67
C GLY A 94 -12.52 19.81 -2.38
N ALA A 95 -12.28 21.04 -2.86
CA ALA A 95 -10.98 21.43 -3.39
C ALA A 95 -9.90 21.51 -2.31
N GLN A 96 -10.24 21.92 -1.09
CA GLN A 96 -9.32 21.92 0.04
C GLN A 96 -9.00 20.51 0.53
N SER A 97 -9.96 19.58 0.46
CA SER A 97 -9.77 18.20 0.93
C SER A 97 -8.80 17.42 0.04
N CYS A 98 -8.86 17.58 -1.28
CA CYS A 98 -7.85 16.99 -2.17
C CYS A 98 -6.47 17.64 -2.02
N GLY A 99 -6.43 18.94 -1.70
CA GLY A 99 -5.22 19.64 -1.24
C GLY A 99 -4.58 18.97 -0.03
N TRP A 100 -5.38 18.70 0.99
CA TRP A 100 -4.90 18.04 2.20
C TRP A 100 -4.33 16.64 1.92
N ILE A 101 -5.02 15.80 1.13
CA ILE A 101 -4.50 14.47 0.74
C ILE A 101 -3.17 14.61 0.01
N TYR A 102 -3.08 15.51 -0.98
CA TYR A 102 -1.85 15.75 -1.73
C TYR A 102 -0.68 16.10 -0.80
N ASP A 103 -0.90 17.02 0.15
CA ASP A 103 0.13 17.44 1.09
C ASP A 103 0.60 16.28 1.99
N GLN A 104 -0.31 15.45 2.49
CA GLN A 104 0.05 14.25 3.28
C GLN A 104 0.91 13.28 2.46
N VAL A 105 0.52 13.00 1.22
CA VAL A 105 1.24 12.04 0.36
C VAL A 105 2.63 12.58 -0.02
N VAL A 106 2.75 13.88 -0.30
CA VAL A 106 4.05 14.53 -0.55
C VAL A 106 4.95 14.46 0.68
N GLU A 107 4.41 14.73 1.87
CA GLU A 107 5.15 14.64 3.12
C GLU A 107 5.65 13.21 3.37
N LEU A 108 4.81 12.20 3.15
CA LEU A 108 5.22 10.80 3.25
C LEU A 108 6.36 10.47 2.27
N ALA A 109 6.19 10.82 0.99
CA ALA A 109 7.19 10.57 -0.04
C ALA A 109 8.56 11.23 0.28
N ALA A 110 8.56 12.34 1.03
CA ALA A 110 9.78 13.04 1.42
C ALA A 110 10.43 12.51 2.71
N THR A 111 9.64 11.95 3.64
CA THR A 111 10.10 11.73 5.03
C THR A 111 10.17 10.28 5.47
N VAL A 112 9.37 9.37 4.87
CA VAL A 112 9.25 7.99 5.37
C VAL A 112 9.95 6.95 4.50
N VAL A 113 10.48 7.32 3.34
CA VAL A 113 11.13 6.38 2.42
C VAL A 113 12.43 5.86 3.03
N THR A 114 12.42 4.59 3.43
CA THR A 114 13.57 3.93 4.06
C THR A 114 14.48 3.21 3.07
N ASN A 115 13.92 2.72 1.95
CA ASN A 115 14.68 2.10 0.87
C ASN A 115 15.09 3.16 -0.18
N PRO A 116 16.40 3.47 -0.33
CA PRO A 116 16.86 4.55 -1.22
C PRO A 116 16.64 4.26 -2.72
N ASN A 117 16.38 3.00 -3.09
CA ASN A 117 16.09 2.60 -4.47
C ASN A 117 14.62 2.84 -4.85
N VAL A 118 13.74 3.00 -3.85
CA VAL A 118 12.33 3.31 -4.07
C VAL A 118 12.19 4.79 -4.45
N LYS A 119 11.49 5.06 -5.55
CA LYS A 119 11.18 6.42 -6.02
C LYS A 119 9.68 6.63 -6.03
N VAL A 120 9.23 7.73 -5.45
CA VAL A 120 7.82 8.10 -5.37
C VAL A 120 7.61 9.41 -6.10
N THR A 121 6.59 9.46 -6.94
CA THR A 121 6.09 10.71 -7.53
C THR A 121 4.64 10.92 -7.11
N VAL A 122 4.25 12.17 -6.91
CA VAL A 122 2.88 12.54 -6.55
C VAL A 122 2.40 13.53 -7.59
N ARG A 123 1.24 13.26 -8.19
CA ARG A 123 0.66 14.12 -9.22
C ARG A 123 -0.82 14.35 -8.99
N GLN A 124 -1.28 15.49 -9.45
CA GLN A 124 -2.69 15.86 -9.50
C GLN A 124 -3.24 15.43 -10.87
N PHE A 125 -4.42 14.81 -10.88
CA PHE A 125 -5.20 14.58 -12.09
C PHE A 125 -6.38 15.53 -12.09
N THR A 126 -6.28 16.57 -12.92
CA THR A 126 -7.26 17.66 -12.98
C THR A 126 -8.52 17.25 -13.74
N HIS A 127 -9.67 17.68 -13.23
CA HIS A 127 -10.99 17.49 -13.82
C HIS A 127 -11.64 18.85 -14.17
N PRO A 128 -12.80 18.86 -14.86
CA PRO A 128 -13.55 20.10 -15.12
C PRO A 128 -14.14 20.80 -13.86
N TRP A 129 -14.03 20.18 -12.69
CA TRP A 129 -14.48 20.71 -11.39
C TRP A 129 -13.30 21.01 -10.45
N GLY A 130 -13.58 21.60 -9.29
CA GLY A 130 -12.54 22.13 -8.40
C GLY A 130 -11.67 21.08 -7.71
N GLN A 131 -12.21 19.91 -7.40
CA GLN A 131 -11.48 18.80 -6.78
C GLN A 131 -10.72 17.94 -7.82
N TYR A 132 -9.41 17.79 -7.68
CA TYR A 132 -8.60 16.89 -8.52
C TYR A 132 -8.41 15.52 -7.85
N SER A 133 -8.18 14.46 -8.62
CA SER A 133 -7.73 13.18 -8.05
C SER A 133 -6.24 13.25 -7.70
N VAL A 134 -5.84 12.60 -6.60
CA VAL A 134 -4.42 12.48 -6.20
C VAL A 134 -3.89 11.11 -6.62
N ILE A 135 -2.72 11.08 -7.24
CA ILE A 135 -2.06 9.85 -7.67
C ILE A 135 -0.63 9.85 -7.13
N ALA A 136 -0.34 8.93 -6.20
CA ALA A 136 1.02 8.58 -5.82
C ALA A 136 1.47 7.39 -6.65
N ARG A 137 2.65 7.47 -7.26
CA ARG A 137 3.23 6.39 -8.04
C ARG A 137 4.58 6.01 -7.46
N VAL A 138 4.71 4.75 -7.07
CA VAL A 138 5.95 4.14 -6.61
C VAL A 138 6.55 3.35 -7.77
N GLU A 139 7.75 3.73 -8.18
CA GLU A 139 8.46 3.04 -9.27
C GLU A 139 9.06 1.72 -8.78
N PRO A 140 9.12 0.70 -9.66
CA PRO A 140 9.79 -0.53 -9.33
C PRO A 140 11.28 -0.31 -9.12
N THR A 141 11.86 -1.05 -8.18
CA THR A 141 13.32 -1.07 -7.96
C THR A 141 14.05 -1.91 -9.03
N THR A 142 13.33 -2.88 -9.60
CA THR A 142 13.73 -3.66 -10.76
C THR A 142 12.49 -3.92 -11.62
N THR A 143 12.60 -3.70 -12.94
CA THR A 143 11.48 -3.98 -13.85
C THR A 143 11.55 -5.44 -14.26
N VAL A 144 10.58 -6.24 -13.80
CA VAL A 144 10.47 -7.66 -14.19
C VAL A 144 9.08 -8.02 -14.73
N LYS A 145 8.11 -7.09 -14.65
CA LYS A 145 6.75 -7.25 -15.19
C LYS A 145 6.22 -5.92 -15.74
N ASP A 146 5.38 -6.01 -16.78
CA ASP A 146 4.87 -4.87 -17.56
C ASP A 146 3.45 -4.42 -17.14
N ASP A 147 2.99 -4.81 -15.95
CA ASP A 147 1.70 -4.46 -15.36
C ASP A 147 1.84 -3.49 -14.17
N ILE A 148 0.75 -2.82 -13.82
CA ILE A 148 0.67 -1.85 -12.70
C ILE A 148 -0.29 -2.39 -11.64
N VAL A 149 0.09 -2.27 -10.37
CA VAL A 149 -0.81 -2.55 -9.24
C VAL A 149 -1.41 -1.22 -8.77
N ILE A 150 -2.74 -1.13 -8.70
CA ILE A 150 -3.44 0.09 -8.26
C ILE A 150 -4.21 -0.22 -6.98
N LEU A 151 -3.99 0.58 -5.94
CA LEU A 151 -4.83 0.67 -4.75
C LEU A 151 -5.60 1.99 -4.83
N SER A 152 -6.91 1.95 -4.60
CA SER A 152 -7.71 3.16 -4.74
C SER A 152 -8.84 3.29 -3.74
N ALA A 153 -9.20 4.53 -3.47
CA ALA A 153 -10.35 4.98 -2.69
C ALA A 153 -10.90 6.25 -3.35
N HIS A 154 -12.14 6.64 -3.02
CA HIS A 154 -12.62 7.98 -3.40
C HIS A 154 -12.55 8.93 -2.21
N GLN A 155 -12.32 10.20 -2.50
CA GLN A 155 -12.03 11.21 -1.47
C GLN A 155 -13.18 12.17 -1.19
N ASP A 156 -14.21 12.17 -2.02
CA ASP A 156 -15.34 13.08 -1.86
C ASP A 156 -16.34 12.58 -0.81
N SER A 157 -17.36 13.39 -0.56
CA SER A 157 -18.48 13.02 0.29
C SER A 157 -19.69 13.88 -0.04
N ILE A 158 -20.88 13.30 0.15
CA ILE A 158 -22.15 13.99 -0.08
C ILE A 158 -23.16 13.63 1.00
N ASN A 159 -24.07 14.56 1.32
CA ASN A 159 -25.27 14.27 2.09
C ASN A 159 -26.49 14.31 1.15
N SER A 160 -26.73 13.18 0.48
CA SER A 160 -27.87 13.02 -0.42
C SER A 160 -29.21 13.01 0.32
N LYS A 161 -29.22 12.49 1.55
CA LYS A 161 -30.41 12.36 2.41
C LYS A 161 -31.03 13.71 2.75
N ASP A 162 -30.22 14.70 3.10
CA ASP A 162 -30.69 16.03 3.49
C ASP A 162 -30.57 17.06 2.36
N ARG A 163 -30.53 16.65 1.08
CA ARG A 163 -30.31 17.56 -0.08
C ARG A 163 -31.24 18.78 -0.14
N ARG A 164 -32.43 18.69 0.46
CA ARG A 164 -33.44 19.78 0.52
C ARG A 164 -33.28 20.70 1.72
N ASP A 165 -32.52 20.30 2.74
CA ASP A 165 -32.24 21.11 3.91
C ASP A 165 -31.11 22.09 3.58
N PRO A 166 -31.30 23.42 3.70
CA PRO A 166 -30.33 24.41 3.26
C PRO A 166 -29.02 24.38 4.05
N VAL A 167 -29.04 23.84 5.27
CA VAL A 167 -27.87 23.76 6.16
C VAL A 167 -27.28 22.37 6.14
N LYS A 168 -28.08 21.33 6.40
CA LYS A 168 -27.58 19.95 6.56
C LYS A 168 -27.02 19.34 5.28
N ARG A 169 -27.50 19.78 4.11
CA ARG A 169 -26.97 19.32 2.81
C ARG A 169 -25.46 19.55 2.63
N ASN A 170 -24.90 20.52 3.37
CA ASN A 170 -23.48 20.86 3.32
C ASN A 170 -22.64 20.14 4.40
N ILE A 171 -23.27 19.29 5.22
CA ILE A 171 -22.61 18.53 6.27
C ILE A 171 -22.57 17.07 5.83
N ALA A 172 -21.41 16.64 5.36
CA ALA A 172 -21.12 15.28 4.91
C ALA A 172 -19.73 14.86 5.40
N PRO A 173 -19.57 14.44 6.67
CA PRO A 173 -18.28 14.00 7.19
C PRO A 173 -17.71 12.80 6.44
N GLY A 174 -18.56 11.94 5.86
CA GLY A 174 -18.15 10.83 5.00
C GLY A 174 -17.09 9.94 5.63
N ALA A 175 -17.29 9.53 6.89
CA ALA A 175 -16.26 8.83 7.65
C ALA A 175 -16.10 7.37 7.24
N ASP A 176 -17.21 6.66 7.10
CA ASP A 176 -17.20 5.30 6.53
C ASP A 176 -17.03 5.37 5.02
N ASP A 177 -17.82 6.23 4.37
CA ASP A 177 -17.91 6.42 2.92
C ASP A 177 -17.37 7.79 2.46
N ASP A 178 -16.18 7.87 1.86
CA ASP A 178 -15.09 6.86 1.88
C ASP A 178 -13.84 7.42 2.58
N GLY A 179 -14.09 8.12 3.69
CA GLY A 179 -13.03 8.58 4.58
C GLY A 179 -12.18 7.40 5.07
N SER A 180 -12.82 6.26 5.32
CA SER A 180 -12.15 5.06 5.82
C SER A 180 -11.19 4.47 4.78
N GLY A 181 -11.64 4.22 3.54
CA GLY A 181 -10.78 3.73 2.47
C GLY A 181 -9.67 4.72 2.12
N THR A 182 -9.99 6.01 2.06
CA THR A 182 -9.03 7.09 1.82
C THR A 182 -7.84 7.03 2.78
N VAL A 183 -8.10 6.90 4.09
CA VAL A 183 -7.01 6.87 5.08
C VAL A 183 -6.35 5.50 5.16
N THR A 184 -7.06 4.41 4.86
CA THR A 184 -6.46 3.08 4.78
C THR A 184 -5.38 3.01 3.72
N ILE A 185 -5.62 3.54 2.51
CA ILE A 185 -4.59 3.52 1.46
C ILE A 185 -3.46 4.53 1.73
N LEU A 186 -3.73 5.62 2.47
CA LEU A 186 -2.72 6.57 2.92
C LEU A 186 -1.75 5.94 3.94
N GLU A 187 -2.28 5.29 4.98
CA GLU A 187 -1.46 4.61 5.98
C GLU A 187 -0.75 3.38 5.38
N SER A 188 -1.37 2.69 4.42
CA SER A 188 -0.73 1.59 3.68
C SER A 188 0.51 2.08 2.92
N LEU A 189 0.40 3.21 2.21
CA LEU A 189 1.55 3.84 1.54
C LEU A 189 2.66 4.18 2.55
N LYS A 190 2.30 4.82 3.68
CA LYS A 190 3.26 5.17 4.74
C LYS A 190 4.03 3.94 5.24
N TYR A 191 3.34 2.85 5.59
CA TYR A 191 4.01 1.67 6.16
C TYR A 191 4.83 0.91 5.13
N LEU A 192 4.40 0.85 3.87
CA LEU A 192 5.19 0.27 2.79
C LEU A 192 6.49 1.05 2.55
N LEU A 193 6.43 2.39 2.46
CA LEU A 193 7.63 3.23 2.31
C LEU A 193 8.57 3.14 3.52
N ALA A 194 8.02 2.94 4.72
CA ALA A 194 8.75 2.74 5.97
C ALA A 194 9.28 1.30 6.18
N THR A 195 9.13 0.42 5.18
CA THR A 195 9.60 -0.97 5.22
C THR A 195 10.79 -1.14 4.26
N PRO A 196 12.04 -1.24 4.77
CA PRO A 196 13.24 -1.34 3.93
C PRO A 196 13.24 -2.53 2.99
N GLU A 197 12.60 -3.62 3.40
CA GLU A 197 12.46 -4.86 2.63
C GLU A 197 11.54 -4.69 1.42
N TRP A 198 10.79 -3.59 1.33
CA TRP A 198 9.89 -3.37 0.20
C TRP A 198 10.67 -2.93 -1.04
N THR A 199 10.80 -3.86 -1.98
CA THR A 199 11.43 -3.70 -3.30
C THR A 199 10.41 -4.00 -4.39
N PRO A 200 9.52 -3.05 -4.73
CA PRO A 200 8.49 -3.29 -5.73
C PRO A 200 9.11 -3.71 -7.08
N ILE A 201 8.52 -4.73 -7.68
CA ILE A 201 8.92 -5.32 -8.97
C ILE A 201 8.03 -4.87 -10.15
N ARG A 202 6.99 -4.10 -9.81
CA ARG A 202 6.00 -3.47 -10.67
C ARG A 202 5.78 -2.06 -10.16
N PRO A 203 5.37 -1.10 -10.99
CA PRO A 203 4.82 0.14 -10.49
C PRO A 203 3.61 -0.12 -9.59
N VAL A 204 3.54 0.60 -8.46
CA VAL A 204 2.39 0.59 -7.56
C VAL A 204 1.83 2.00 -7.46
N GLU A 205 0.55 2.17 -7.79
CA GLU A 205 -0.13 3.46 -7.72
C GLU A 205 -1.19 3.46 -6.61
N PHE A 206 -1.27 4.60 -5.91
CA PHE A 206 -2.26 4.89 -4.89
C PHE A 206 -3.12 6.05 -5.38
N HIS A 207 -4.41 5.80 -5.57
CA HIS A 207 -5.34 6.75 -6.19
C HIS A 207 -6.41 7.18 -5.20
N TRP A 208 -6.60 8.50 -5.09
CA TRP A 208 -7.73 9.12 -4.42
C TRP A 208 -8.59 9.82 -5.45
N TYR A 209 -9.69 9.20 -5.85
CA TYR A 209 -10.54 9.68 -6.94
C TYR A 209 -11.49 10.79 -6.49
N ALA A 210 -11.56 11.87 -7.29
CA ALA A 210 -12.57 12.92 -7.14
C ALA A 210 -13.89 12.51 -7.82
N ALA A 211 -15.01 12.92 -7.22
CA ALA A 211 -16.36 12.79 -7.78
C ALA A 211 -16.80 11.36 -8.11
N GLU A 212 -16.88 10.50 -7.10
CA GLU A 212 -17.49 9.16 -7.21
C GLU A 212 -19.00 9.22 -7.52
#